data_AF-A0A3S1MZP0-F1
#
_entry.id   AF-A0A3S1MZP0-F1
#
_cell.length_a   1.000
_cell.length_b   1.000
_cell.length_c   1.000
_cell.angle_alpha   90.00
_cell.angle_beta   90.00
_cell.angle_gamma   90.00
#
_symmetry.space_group_name_H-M   'P 1'
#
loop_
_entity.id
_entity.type
_entity.pdbx_description
1 polymer ?
#
loop_
_entity_poly.entity_id
_entity_poly.type
_entity_poly.pdbx_seq_one_letter_code
_entity_poly.pdbx_strand_id
1 'polypeptide(L)'
;MKRPLEPSAEARGRIVGITDGVFAIALTLIVLEIRVPSHETVHSESELLAAVLALAPRFLTYALSFLTLTIFWFGQQAQHSL
;
A
#
# COMPACT_ATOMS: atom_id res chain seq x y z
N MET A 1 6.91 -36.84 -12.62
CA MET A 1 5.88 -37.40 -11.72
C MET A 1 5.45 -36.29 -10.75
N LYS A 2 4.38 -35.53 -11.07
CA LYS A 2 3.84 -34.52 -10.15
C LYS A 2 3.10 -35.28 -9.04
N ARG A 3 3.56 -35.17 -7.80
CA ARG A 3 2.83 -35.74 -6.64
C ARG A 3 1.42 -35.11 -6.62
N PRO A 4 0.34 -35.89 -6.46
CA PRO A 4 -0.99 -35.33 -6.28
C PRO A 4 -0.94 -34.37 -5.08
N LEU A 5 -1.32 -33.12 -5.29
CA LEU A 5 -1.36 -32.14 -4.21
C LEU A 5 -2.60 -32.44 -3.37
N GLU A 6 -2.43 -32.56 -2.06
CA GLU A 6 -3.54 -32.72 -1.12
C GLU A 6 -4.53 -31.55 -1.29
N PRO A 7 -5.86 -31.76 -1.34
CA PRO A 7 -6.85 -30.71 -1.57
C PRO A 7 -6.73 -29.49 -0.64
N SER A 8 -6.16 -29.68 0.55
CA SER A 8 -5.90 -28.63 1.53
C SER A 8 -4.77 -27.67 1.13
N ALA A 9 -3.76 -28.15 0.39
CA ALA A 9 -2.62 -27.33 -0.05
C ALA A 9 -3.05 -26.34 -1.15
N GLU A 10 -3.94 -26.77 -2.04
CA GLU A 10 -4.48 -25.92 -3.11
C GLU A 10 -5.41 -24.83 -2.54
N ALA A 11 -6.25 -25.18 -1.55
CA ALA A 11 -7.07 -24.22 -0.82
C ALA A 11 -6.22 -23.16 -0.09
N ARG A 12 -5.11 -23.58 0.54
CA ARG A 12 -4.15 -22.66 1.18
C ARG A 12 -3.51 -21.71 0.17
N GLY A 13 -3.05 -22.22 -0.98
CA GLY A 13 -2.44 -21.39 -2.03
C GLY A 13 -3.39 -20.33 -2.59
N ARG A 14 -4.68 -20.65 -2.74
CA ARG A 14 -5.71 -19.67 -3.15
C ARG A 14 -5.90 -18.55 -2.13
N ILE A 15 -5.94 -18.89 -0.83
CA ILE A 15 -6.07 -17.88 0.23
C ILE A 15 -4.87 -16.94 0.23
N VAL A 16 -3.64 -17.48 0.12
CA VAL A 16 -2.41 -16.66 0.04
C VAL A 16 -2.45 -15.71 -1.15
N GLY A 17 -2.86 -16.20 -2.33
CA GLY A 17 -2.98 -15.34 -3.52
C GLY A 17 -4.03 -14.23 -3.37
N ILE A 18 -5.17 -14.51 -2.73
CA ILE A 18 -6.18 -13.49 -2.44
C ILE A 18 -5.62 -12.45 -1.47
N THR A 19 -4.94 -12.87 -0.40
CA THR A 19 -4.38 -11.94 0.58
C THR A 19 -3.30 -11.05 -0.04
N ASP A 20 -2.44 -11.60 -0.90
CA ASP A 20 -1.45 -10.81 -1.65
C ASP A 20 -2.11 -9.70 -2.49
N GLY A 21 -3.19 -10.05 -3.21
CA GLY A 21 -3.98 -9.08 -3.97
C GLY A 21 -4.60 -7.98 -3.09
N VAL A 22 -5.09 -8.31 -1.89
CA VAL A 22 -5.64 -7.33 -0.95
C VAL A 22 -4.57 -6.35 -0.48
N PHE A 23 -3.36 -6.83 -0.16
CA PHE A 23 -2.25 -5.95 0.22
C PHE A 23 -1.81 -5.05 -0.95
N ALA A 24 -1.74 -5.58 -2.17
CA ALA A 24 -1.41 -4.79 -3.35
C ALA A 24 -2.43 -3.66 -3.60
N ILE A 25 -3.72 -3.95 -3.48
CA ILE A 25 -4.78 -2.92 -3.60
C ILE A 25 -4.66 -1.91 -2.46
N ALA A 26 -4.49 -2.35 -1.21
CA ALA A 26 -4.37 -1.44 -0.08
C ALA A 26 -3.16 -0.49 -0.22
N LEU A 27 -1.98 -1.01 -0.62
CA LEU A 27 -0.76 -0.24 -0.85
C LEU A 27 -0.92 0.82 -1.97
N THR A 28 -1.78 0.57 -2.95
CA THR A 28 -2.06 1.55 -4.01
C THR A 28 -3.11 2.57 -3.60
N LEU A 29 -4.14 2.17 -2.84
CA LEU A 29 -5.20 3.09 -2.41
C LEU A 29 -4.73 4.14 -1.41
N ILE A 30 -3.76 3.83 -0.55
CA ILE A 30 -3.28 4.78 0.46
C ILE A 30 -2.67 6.07 -0.14
N VAL A 31 -2.20 6.05 -1.40
CA VAL A 31 -1.68 7.25 -2.06
C VAL A 31 -2.78 8.28 -2.33
N LEU A 32 -4.03 7.82 -2.47
CA LEU A 32 -5.18 8.67 -2.78
C LEU A 32 -5.58 9.58 -1.61
N GLU A 33 -5.09 9.30 -0.40
CA GLU A 33 -5.27 10.18 0.76
C GLU A 33 -4.47 11.49 0.67
N ILE A 34 -3.50 11.57 -0.24
CA ILE A 34 -2.73 12.79 -0.51
C ILE A 34 -3.55 13.68 -1.45
N ARG A 35 -4.32 14.60 -0.87
CA ARG A 35 -5.13 15.56 -1.62
C ARG A 35 -4.28 16.76 -2.04
N VAL A 36 -4.22 17.01 -3.34
CA VAL A 36 -3.52 18.16 -3.93
C VAL A 36 -4.39 19.42 -3.80
N PRO A 37 -3.82 20.58 -3.44
CA PRO A 37 -4.54 21.86 -3.41
C PRO A 37 -5.11 22.20 -4.79
N SER A 38 -6.33 22.76 -4.84
CA SER A 38 -7.01 23.10 -6.09
C SER A 38 -6.42 24.35 -6.74
N HIS A 39 -6.54 24.46 -8.07
CA HIS A 39 -6.12 25.66 -8.83
C HIS A 39 -6.80 26.95 -8.37
N GLU A 40 -7.93 26.87 -7.68
CA GLU A 40 -8.64 28.02 -7.10
C GLU A 40 -7.93 28.60 -5.87
N THR A 41 -7.01 27.84 -5.25
CA THR A 41 -6.34 28.24 -3.99
C THR A 41 -4.90 28.70 -4.19
N VAL A 42 -4.36 28.60 -5.41
CA VAL A 42 -2.96 28.89 -5.72
C VAL A 42 -2.90 29.81 -6.93
N HIS A 43 -2.43 31.03 -6.72
CA HIS A 43 -2.38 32.08 -7.76
C HIS A 43 -0.95 32.55 -8.08
N SER A 44 0.05 32.06 -7.35
CA SER A 44 1.47 32.35 -7.62
C SER A 44 2.37 31.13 -7.39
N GLU A 45 3.58 31.15 -7.96
CA GLU A 45 4.60 30.13 -7.73
C GLU A 45 4.98 30.00 -6.25
N SER A 46 5.00 31.12 -5.52
CA SER A 46 5.32 31.14 -4.09
C SER A 46 4.24 30.45 -3.25
N GLU A 47 2.98 30.63 -3.59
CA GLU A 47 1.84 29.96 -2.95
C GLU A 47 1.83 28.47 -3.27
N LEU A 48 2.21 28.07 -4.48
CA LEU A 48 2.34 26.67 -4.86
C LEU A 48 3.38 25.97 -3.99
N LEU A 49 4.58 26.57 -3.84
CA LEU A 49 5.64 25.99 -3.02
C LEU A 49 5.21 25.88 -1.55
N ALA A 50 4.57 26.92 -1.01
CA ALA A 50 4.04 26.91 0.35
C ALA A 50 2.98 25.81 0.53
N ALA A 51 2.08 25.63 -0.44
CA ALA A 51 1.04 24.61 -0.39
C ALA A 51 1.61 23.18 -0.50
N VAL A 52 2.66 22.97 -1.31
CA VAL A 52 3.39 21.69 -1.38
C VAL A 52 4.10 21.39 -0.06
N LEU A 53 4.75 22.38 0.56
CA LEU A 53 5.39 22.22 1.87
C LEU A 53 4.35 21.91 2.96
N ALA A 54 3.15 22.51 2.89
CA ALA A 54 2.05 22.20 3.80
C ALA A 54 1.53 20.75 3.66
N LEU A 55 1.80 20.07 2.54
CA LEU A 55 1.49 18.65 2.35
C LEU A 55 2.51 17.70 3.01
N ALA A 56 3.68 18.19 3.43
CA ALA A 56 4.75 17.34 3.98
C ALA A 56 4.31 16.46 5.17
N PRO A 57 3.54 16.94 6.16
CA PRO A 57 3.04 16.08 7.24
C PRO A 57 2.11 14.97 6.74
N ARG A 58 1.34 15.21 5.67
CA ARG A 58 0.46 14.18 5.07
C ARG A 58 1.27 13.12 4.34
N PHE A 59 2.33 13.53 3.64
CA PHE A 59 3.28 12.59 3.03
C PHE A 59 3.95 11.69 4.08
N LEU A 60 4.27 12.24 5.27
CA LEU A 60 4.81 11.44 6.37
C LEU A 60 3.81 10.38 6.84
N THR A 61 2.55 10.76 7.08
CA THR A 61 1.50 9.81 7.47
C THR A 61 1.27 8.73 6.41
N TYR A 62 1.29 9.11 5.12
CA TYR A 62 1.24 8.18 4.01
C TYR A 62 2.42 7.20 4.04
N ALA A 63 3.66 7.70 4.19
CA ALA A 63 4.86 6.88 4.20
C ALA A 63 4.87 5.89 5.37
N LEU A 64 4.44 6.32 6.57
CA LEU A 64 4.31 5.45 7.73
C LEU A 64 3.24 4.37 7.51
N SER A 65 2.11 4.71 6.91
CA SER A 65 1.05 3.76 6.57
C SER A 65 1.54 2.74 5.55
N PHE A 66 2.21 3.20 4.48
CA PHE A 66 2.81 2.35 3.45
C PHE A 66 3.83 1.39 4.04
N LEU A 67 4.74 1.89 4.88
CA LEU A 67 5.77 1.10 5.53
C LEU A 67 5.16 0.04 6.44
N THR A 68 4.18 0.43 7.25
CA THR A 68 3.47 -0.49 8.15
C THR A 68 2.82 -1.63 7.38
N LEU A 69 2.04 -1.32 6.33
CA LEU A 69 1.40 -2.34 5.49
C LEU A 69 2.44 -3.24 4.81
N THR A 70 3.54 -2.67 4.32
CA THR A 70 4.62 -3.43 3.68
C THR A 70 5.30 -4.38 4.66
N ILE A 71 5.53 -3.96 5.91
CA ILE A 71 6.09 -4.82 6.97
C ILE A 71 5.14 -5.97 7.28
N PHE A 72 3.84 -5.70 7.43
CA PHE A 72 2.84 -6.75 7.68
C PHE A 72 2.78 -7.76 6.52
N TRP A 73 2.78 -7.29 5.28
CA TRP A 73 2.81 -8.15 4.11
C TRP A 73 4.07 -9.02 4.09
N PHE A 74 5.25 -8.44 4.34
CA PHE A 74 6.51 -9.19 4.36
C PHE A 74 6.53 -10.25 5.47
N GLY A 75 6.02 -9.92 6.66
CA GLY A 75 5.86 -10.86 7.76
C GLY A 75 4.96 -12.05 7.38
N GLN A 76 3.84 -11.77 6.71
CA GLN A 76 2.95 -12.81 6.20
C GLN A 76 3.64 -13.71 5.17
N GLN A 77 4.36 -13.14 4.21
CA GLN A 77 5.12 -13.91 3.21
C GLN A 77 6.16 -14.81 3.87
N ALA A 78 6.89 -14.30 4.87
CA ALA A 78 7.87 -15.06 5.62
C ALA A 78 7.23 -16.23 6.39
N GLN A 79 6.08 -16.03 7.06
CA GLN A 79 5.36 -17.09 7.78
C GLN A 79 4.82 -18.18 6.85
N HIS A 80 4.48 -17.87 5.59
CA HIS A 80 4.01 -18.88 4.65
C HIS A 80 5.14 -19.65 3.95
N SER A 81 6.36 -19.08 3.92
CA SER A 81 7.55 -19.71 3.32
C SER A 81 8.24 -20.75 4.22
N LEU A 82 7.92 -20.77 5.52
CA LEU A 82 8.29 -21.80 6.50
C LEU A 82 7.22 -22.90 6.60
#